data_AF-A0A7J4KMI3-F1
#
_entry.id   AF-A0A7J4KMI3-F1
#
_cell.length_a   1.000
_cell.length_b   1.000
_cell.length_c   1.000
_cell.angle_alpha   90.00
_cell.angle_beta   90.00
_cell.angle_gamma   90.00
#
_symmetry.space_group_name_H-M   'P 1'
#
loop_
_entity.id
_entity.type
_entity.pdbx_description
1 polymer ?
#
loop_
_entity_poly.entity_id
_entity_poly.type
_entity_poly.pdbx_seq_one_letter_code
_entity_poly.pdbx_strand_id
1 'polypeptide(L)' 'MKKHLTRSEEFDILKLVIDKFLLLSIFLLGYGLFKIVESSDFLSGLAVLIGGVLLMIILTIILVREYEFIKS' A
#
# COMPACT_ATOMS: atom_id res chain seq x y z
N MET A 1 -19.78 -22.66 -15.79
CA MET A 1 -20.41 -21.85 -14.71
C MET A 1 -19.35 -20.90 -14.17
N LYS A 2 -19.54 -19.58 -14.32
CA LYS A 2 -18.66 -18.60 -13.66
C LYS A 2 -19.03 -18.61 -12.17
N LYS A 3 -18.13 -19.09 -11.31
CA LYS A 3 -18.31 -18.98 -9.86
C LYS A 3 -18.14 -17.51 -9.49
N HIS A 4 -19.23 -16.85 -9.11
CA HIS A 4 -19.15 -15.57 -8.42
C HIS A 4 -18.71 -15.85 -7.00
N LEU A 5 -17.70 -15.11 -6.54
CA LEU A 5 -17.22 -15.21 -5.16
C LEU A 5 -18.26 -14.61 -4.23
N THR A 6 -18.32 -15.14 -3.01
CA THR A 6 -19.09 -14.50 -1.95
C THR A 6 -18.41 -13.20 -1.54
N ARG A 7 -19.20 -12.23 -1.04
CA ARG A 7 -18.69 -10.92 -0.62
C ARG A 7 -17.55 -11.00 0.41
N SER A 8 -17.57 -12.05 1.24
CA SER A 8 -16.50 -12.35 2.21
C SER A 8 -15.21 -12.83 1.54
N GLU A 9 -15.31 -13.70 0.53
CA GLU A 9 -14.14 -14.17 -0.23
C GLU A 9 -13.51 -13.03 -1.05
N GLU A 10 -14.32 -12.13 -1.61
CA GLU A 10 -13.85 -10.94 -2.32
C GLU A 10 -13.03 -10.02 -1.39
N PHE A 11 -13.48 -9.84 -0.14
CA PHE A 11 -12.75 -9.05 0.86
C PHE A 11 -11.42 -9.69 1.27
N ASP A 12 -11.38 -11.00 1.47
CA ASP A 12 -10.15 -11.68 1.85
C ASP A 12 -9.10 -11.62 0.73
N ILE A 13 -9.54 -11.70 -0.54
CA ILE A 13 -8.66 -11.47 -1.69
C ILE A 13 -8.20 -10.02 -1.72
N LEU A 14 -9.09 -9.05 -1.54
CA LEU A 14 -8.74 -7.63 -1.51
C LEU A 14 -7.68 -7.35 -0.42
N LYS A 15 -7.87 -7.90 0.78
CA LYS A 15 -6.92 -7.77 1.90
C LYS A 15 -5.53 -8.31 1.52
N LEU A 16 -5.47 -9.49 0.92
CA LEU A 16 -4.23 -10.10 0.44
C LEU A 16 -3.55 -9.26 -0.66
N VAL A 17 -4.33 -8.66 -1.54
CA VAL A 17 -3.82 -7.81 -2.61
C VAL A 17 -3.27 -6.50 -2.03
N ILE A 18 -4.02 -5.84 -1.14
CA ILE A 18 -3.57 -4.61 -0.48
C ILE A 18 -2.31 -4.86 0.36
N ASP A 19 -2.18 -6.02 1.03
CA ASP A 19 -0.97 -6.39 1.76
C ASP A 19 0.28 -6.42 0.86
N LYS A 20 0.17 -6.99 -0.35
CA LYS A 20 1.25 -6.96 -1.34
C LYS A 20 1.60 -5.54 -1.81
N PHE A 21 0.62 -4.65 -1.92
CA PHE A 21 0.87 -3.24 -2.28
C PHE A 21 1.43 -2.41 -1.11
N LEU A 22 1.03 -2.72 0.13
CA LEU A 22 1.61 -2.15 1.35
C LEU A 22 3.10 -2.50 1.43
N LEU A 23 3.45 -3.76 1.14
CA LEU A 23 4.84 -4.20 1.03
C LEU A 23 5.63 -3.37 -0.01
N LEU A 24 5.03 -3.05 -1.16
CA LEU A 24 5.64 -2.21 -2.19
C LEU A 24 5.92 -0.79 -1.68
N SER A 25 4.98 -0.23 -0.91
CA SER A 25 5.12 1.08 -0.26
C SER A 25 6.30 1.09 0.71
N ILE A 26 6.50 0.00 1.46
CA ILE A 26 7.66 -0.18 2.36
C ILE A 26 8.96 -0.23 1.57
N PHE A 27 9.00 -0.94 0.43
CA PHE A 27 10.18 -0.94 -0.44
C PHE A 27 10.50 0.44 -1.00
N LEU A 28 9.49 1.23 -1.37
CA LEU A 28 9.67 2.63 -1.78
C LEU A 28 10.31 3.47 -0.66
N LEU A 29 9.89 3.27 0.59
CA LEU A 29 10.50 3.95 1.74
C LEU A 29 11.96 3.54 1.92
N GLY A 30 12.25 2.23 1.89
CA GLY A 30 13.62 1.72 1.98
C GLY A 30 14.51 2.25 0.85
N TYR A 31 13.99 2.31 -0.37
CA TYR A 31 14.70 2.86 -1.53
C TYR A 31 14.93 4.37 -1.42
N GLY A 32 13.94 5.12 -0.93
CA GLY A 32 14.09 6.55 -0.66
C GLY A 32 15.19 6.82 0.37
N LEU A 33 15.23 6.04 1.45
CA LEU A 33 16.31 6.12 2.46
C LEU A 33 17.67 5.75 1.85
N PHE A 34 17.74 4.65 1.09
CA PHE A 34 18.96 4.24 0.41
C PHE A 34 19.51 5.35 -0.49
N LYS A 35 18.63 6.04 -1.23
CA LYS A 35 19.00 7.14 -2.12
C LYS A 35 19.58 8.35 -1.36
N ILE A 36 19.02 8.69 -0.20
CA ILE A 36 19.55 9.76 0.67
C ILE A 36 20.95 9.39 1.16
N VAL A 37 21.15 8.15 1.59
CA VAL A 37 22.42 7.68 2.18
C VAL A 37 23.52 7.55 1.13
N GLU A 38 23.23 6.95 -0.02
CA GLU A 38 24.26 6.59 -1.01
C GLU A 38 24.57 7.73 -1.99
N SER A 39 23.54 8.39 -2.52
CA SER A 39 23.71 9.33 -3.64
C SER A 39 23.81 10.81 -3.22
N SER A 40 23.70 11.13 -1.93
CA SER A 40 23.64 12.51 -1.40
C SER A 40 22.54 13.40 -2.04
N ASP A 41 21.68 12.82 -2.89
CA ASP A 41 20.55 13.47 -3.53
C ASP A 41 19.36 13.48 -2.57
N PHE A 42 19.46 14.39 -1.60
CA PHE A 42 18.48 14.54 -0.53
C PHE A 42 17.09 14.85 -1.09
N LEU A 43 16.98 15.70 -2.11
CA LEU A 43 15.69 16.14 -2.63
C LEU A 43 14.95 14.98 -3.32
N SER A 44 15.66 14.21 -4.16
CA SER A 44 15.03 13.07 -4.82
C SER A 44 14.68 11.95 -3.84
N GLY A 45 15.55 11.67 -2.87
CA GLY A 45 15.27 10.69 -1.82
C GLY A 45 14.06 11.09 -0.97
N LEU A 46 13.96 12.36 -0.57
CA LEU A 46 12.82 12.88 0.19
C LEU A 46 11.51 12.78 -0.61
N ALA A 47 11.54 13.08 -1.92
CA ALA A 47 10.36 12.94 -2.79
C ALA A 47 9.88 11.49 -2.88
N VAL A 48 10.80 10.53 -2.98
CA VAL A 48 10.49 9.09 -2.99
C VAL A 48 9.89 8.66 -1.64
N LEU A 49 10.45 9.13 -0.52
CA LEU A 49 9.91 8.86 0.82
C LEU A 49 8.49 9.38 0.98
N ILE A 50 8.25 10.65 0.62
CA ILE A 50 6.93 11.26 0.70
C ILE A 50 5.94 10.48 -0.18
N GLY A 51 6.33 10.12 -1.40
CA GLY A 51 5.52 9.28 -2.28
C GLY A 51 5.17 7.92 -1.66
N GLY A 52 6.14 7.25 -1.04
CA GLY A 52 5.92 5.98 -0.33
C GLY A 52 4.96 6.12 0.85
N VAL A 53 5.11 7.16 1.67
CA VAL A 53 4.21 7.44 2.80
C VAL A 53 2.78 7.72 2.31
N LEU A 54 2.64 8.57 1.28
CA LEU A 54 1.32 8.90 0.72
C LEU A 54 0.63 7.66 0.14
N LEU A 55 1.37 6.82 -0.58
CA LEU A 55 0.86 5.56 -1.12
C LEU A 55 0.38 4.63 0.01
N MET A 56 1.18 4.50 1.08
CA MET A 56 0.86 3.68 2.25
C MET A 56 -0.44 4.15 2.93
N ILE A 57 -0.60 5.48 3.10
CA ILE A 57 -1.80 6.08 3.69
C ILE A 57 -3.02 5.79 2.82
N ILE A 58 -2.94 6.01 1.50
CA ILE A 58 -4.06 5.78 0.59
C ILE A 58 -4.52 4.32 0.64
N LEU A 59 -3.58 3.37 0.57
CA LEU A 59 -3.88 1.94 0.64
C LEU A 59 -4.54 1.55 1.97
N THR A 60 -4.06 2.13 3.08
CA THR A 60 -4.64 1.90 4.41
C THR A 60 -6.06 2.45 4.50
N ILE A 61 -6.31 3.65 3.98
CA ILE A 61 -7.66 4.25 3.95
C ILE A 61 -8.63 3.37 3.16
N ILE A 62 -8.20 2.87 1.99
CA ILE A 62 -9.04 1.96 1.19
C ILE A 62 -9.39 0.70 1.99
N LEU A 63 -8.41 0.10 2.66
CA LEU A 63 -8.62 -1.10 3.46
C LEU A 63 -9.62 -0.85 4.62
N VAL A 64 -9.46 0.24 5.35
CA VAL A 64 -10.35 0.59 6.48
C VAL A 64 -11.77 0.84 5.99
N ARG A 65 -11.93 1.58 4.89
CA ARG A 65 -13.26 1.89 4.33
C ARG A 65 -14.01 0.63 3.89
N GLU A 66 -13.33 -0.31 3.25
CA GLU A 66 -13.94 -1.58 2.83
C GLU A 66 -14.25 -2.48 4.04
N TYR A 67 -13.40 -2.47 5.07
CA TYR A 67 -13.66 -3.21 6.30
C TYR A 67 -14.92 -2.69 7.04
N GLU A 68 -15.08 -1.37 7.13
CA GLU A 68 -16.27 -0.74 7.72
C GLU A 68 -17.55 -1.11 6.95
N PHE A 69 -17.48 -1.21 5.62
CA PHE A 69 -18.62 -1.56 4.77
C PHE A 69 -19.11 -3.00 4.94
N ILE A 70 -18.26 -3.91 5.43
CA ILE A 70 -18.62 -5.32 5.67
C ILE A 70 -19.19 -5.53 7.07
N LYS A 71 -18.74 -4.71 8.04
CA LYS A 71 -19.23 -4.78 9.41
C LYS A 71 -20.63 -4.17 9.56
N SER A 72 -21.00 -3.21 8.71
CA SER A 72 -22.33 -2.58 8.66
C SER A 72 -23.33 -3.40 7.85
#